data_AF-A0A2H5VXX3-F1
#
_entry.id   AF-A0A2H5VXX3-F1
#
_cell.length_a   1.000
_cell.length_b   1.000
_cell.length_c   1.000
_cell.angle_alpha   90.00
_cell.angle_beta   90.00
_cell.angle_gamma   90.00
#
_symmetry.space_group_name_H-M   'P 1'
#
loop_
_entity.id
_entity.type
_entity.pdbx_description
1 polymer ?
#
loop_
_entity_poly.entity_id
_entity_poly.type
_entity_poly.pdbx_seq_one_letter_code
_entity_poly.pdbx_strand_id
1 'polypeptide(L)' 'MADPTIEEKVKQIIVDELGVDESEVTPNARFVDDLGADSLDTVELVMRFEEEFGIEIPDEDAEKIVSVRDAIEYIEKHKK' A
#
# COMPACT_ATOMS: atom_id res chain seq x y z
N MET A 1 -16.42 -16.84 -6.93
CA MET A 1 -15.97 -15.68 -6.13
C MET A 1 -14.66 -15.28 -6.76
N ALA A 2 -14.57 -14.06 -7.30
CA ALA A 2 -13.30 -13.58 -7.80
C ALA A 2 -12.43 -13.32 -6.57
N ASP A 3 -11.21 -13.83 -6.55
CA ASP A 3 -10.25 -13.43 -5.53
C ASP A 3 -10.09 -11.90 -5.64
N PRO A 4 -10.15 -11.16 -4.52
CA PRO A 4 -9.97 -9.71 -4.56
C PRO A 4 -8.62 -9.39 -5.22
N THR A 5 -8.64 -8.43 -6.12
CA THR A 5 -7.45 -7.98 -6.83
C THR A 5 -6.42 -7.40 -5.86
N ILE A 6 -5.16 -7.33 -6.29
CA ILE A 6 -4.10 -6.72 -5.47
C ILE A 6 -4.46 -5.27 -5.14
N GLU A 7 -5.03 -4.53 -6.10
CA GLU A 7 -5.52 -3.18 -5.89
C GLU A 7 -6.58 -3.10 -4.77
N GLU A 8 -7.59 -3.98 -4.78
CA GLU A 8 -8.64 -3.98 -3.75
C GLU A 8 -8.07 -4.29 -2.36
N LYS A 9 -7.17 -5.27 -2.26
CA LYS A 9 -6.50 -5.59 -0.99
C LYS A 9 -5.63 -4.44 -0.49
N VAL A 10 -4.84 -3.83 -1.38
CA VAL A 10 -3.99 -2.69 -1.04
C VAL A 10 -4.86 -1.53 -0.54
N LYS A 11 -5.95 -1.21 -1.23
CA LYS A 11 -6.89 -0.18 -0.80
C LYS A 11 -7.49 -0.47 0.57
N GLN A 12 -7.92 -1.70 0.84
CA GLN A 12 -8.48 -2.08 2.15
C GLN A 12 -7.48 -1.89 3.28
N ILE A 13 -6.23 -2.35 3.09
CA ILE A 13 -5.17 -2.17 4.10
C ILE A 13 -4.94 -0.68 4.35
N ILE A 14 -4.90 0.15 3.30
CA ILE A 14 -4.68 1.58 3.44
C ILE A 14 -5.82 2.24 4.22
N VAL A 15 -7.07 1.90 3.91
CA VAL A 15 -8.26 2.39 4.62
C VAL A 15 -8.25 1.96 6.08
N ASP A 16 -7.89 0.71 6.36
CA ASP A 16 -7.89 0.17 7.72
C ASP A 16 -6.73 0.72 8.58
N GLU A 17 -5.53 0.87 8.01
CA GLU A 17 -4.34 1.36 8.73
C GLU A 17 -4.33 2.88 8.86
N LEU A 18 -4.63 3.63 7.79
CA LEU A 18 -4.65 5.11 7.82
C LEU A 18 -5.98 5.68 8.31
N GLY A 19 -7.06 4.88 8.34
CA GLY A 19 -8.39 5.36 8.71
C GLY A 19 -8.99 6.37 7.73
N VAL A 20 -8.57 6.34 6.47
CA VAL A 20 -9.04 7.22 5.38
C VAL A 20 -10.18 6.57 4.59
N ASP A 21 -10.94 7.37 3.84
CA ASP A 21 -12.03 6.83 3.00
C ASP A 21 -11.46 6.10 1.77
N GLU A 22 -12.10 4.99 1.34
CA GLU A 22 -11.67 4.26 0.11
C GLU A 22 -11.69 5.16 -1.14
N SER A 23 -12.55 6.19 -1.10
CA SER A 23 -12.70 7.18 -2.17
C SER A 23 -11.49 8.10 -2.27
N GLU A 24 -10.73 8.28 -1.20
CA GLU A 24 -9.49 9.05 -1.17
C GLU A 24 -8.30 8.21 -1.63
N VAL A 25 -8.37 6.88 -1.47
CA VAL A 25 -7.34 5.93 -1.92
C VAL A 25 -7.41 5.70 -3.43
N THR A 26 -7.01 6.73 -4.17
CA THR A 26 -6.88 6.66 -5.63
C THR A 26 -5.51 6.08 -6.02
N PRO A 27 -5.36 5.48 -7.22
CA PRO A 27 -4.06 4.97 -7.68
C PRO A 27 -2.96 6.05 -7.70
N ASN A 28 -3.32 7.32 -7.93
CA ASN A 28 -2.37 8.43 -7.93
C ASN A 28 -2.21 9.09 -6.56
N ALA A 29 -2.98 8.66 -5.53
CA ALA A 29 -2.87 9.21 -4.20
C ALA A 29 -1.49 8.88 -3.61
N ARG A 30 -0.86 9.88 -3.02
CA ARG A 30 0.39 9.75 -2.30
C ARG A 30 0.12 9.47 -0.84
N PHE A 31 0.82 8.48 -0.28
CA PHE A 31 0.64 8.08 1.12
C PHE A 31 0.84 9.26 2.06
N VAL A 32 1.94 9.98 1.90
CA VAL A 32 2.29 11.12 2.76
C VAL A 32 1.53 12.40 2.40
N ASP A 33 1.49 12.76 1.11
CA ASP A 33 0.97 14.07 0.69
C ASP A 33 -0.56 14.12 0.57
N ASP A 34 -1.22 13.04 0.15
CA ASP A 34 -2.68 13.02 -0.06
C ASP A 34 -3.41 12.32 1.08
N LEU A 35 -2.88 11.18 1.57
CA LEU A 35 -3.51 10.40 2.65
C LEU A 35 -3.02 10.80 4.04
N GLY A 36 -2.02 11.68 4.13
CA GLY A 36 -1.49 12.18 5.40
C GLY A 36 -0.77 11.14 6.25
N ALA A 37 -0.28 10.06 5.64
CA ALA A 37 0.52 9.05 6.32
C ALA A 37 1.83 9.68 6.82
N ASP A 38 2.10 9.52 8.11
CA ASP A 38 3.40 9.87 8.67
C ASP A 38 4.44 8.76 8.41
N SER A 39 5.71 9.02 8.73
CA SER A 39 6.79 8.05 8.55
C SER A 39 6.56 6.73 9.31
N LEU A 40 5.79 6.77 10.41
CA LEU A 40 5.42 5.56 11.16
C LEU A 40 4.34 4.76 10.41
N ASP A 41 3.31 5.44 9.92
CA ASP A 41 2.20 4.82 9.19
C ASP A 41 2.70 4.14 7.91
N THR A 42 3.66 4.75 7.21
CA THR A 42 4.28 4.14 6.03
C THR A 42 5.01 2.83 6.37
N VAL A 43 5.64 2.75 7.55
CA VAL A 43 6.36 1.55 7.99
C VAL A 43 5.38 0.44 8.39
N GLU A 44 4.29 0.80 9.09
CA GLU A 44 3.22 -0.14 9.44
C GLU A 44 2.50 -0.67 8.19
N LEU A 45 2.15 0.21 7.24
CA LEU A 45 1.57 -0.17 5.94
C LEU A 45 2.44 -1.16 5.18
N VAL A 46 3.74 -0.88 5.07
CA VAL A 46 4.68 -1.75 4.37
C VAL A 46 4.75 -3.13 5.04
N MET A 47 4.88 -3.19 6.36
CA MET A 47 4.85 -4.47 7.09
C MET A 47 3.54 -5.24 6.87
N ARG A 48 2.39 -4.55 6.80
CA ARG A 48 1.09 -5.19 6.51
C ARG A 48 1.02 -5.70 5.09
N PHE A 49 1.59 -5.00 4.11
CA PHE A 49 1.71 -5.50 2.74
C PHE A 49 2.62 -6.72 2.67
N GLU A 50 3.77 -6.71 3.34
CA GLU A 50 4.68 -7.86 3.42
C GLU A 50 3.97 -9.10 3.99
N GLU A 51 3.23 -8.94 5.08
CA GLU A 51 2.48 -10.03 5.73
C GLU A 51 1.31 -10.54 4.87
N GLU A 52 0.49 -9.63 4.32
CA GLU A 52 -0.71 -10.01 3.55
C GLU A 52 -0.37 -10.63 2.19
N PHE A 53 0.70 -10.17 1.54
CA PHE A 53 1.12 -10.64 0.22
C PHE A 53 2.29 -11.64 0.27
N GLY A 54 2.93 -11.82 1.42
CA GLY A 54 4.08 -12.71 1.58
C GLY A 54 5.31 -12.25 0.80
N ILE A 55 5.54 -10.94 0.74
CA ILE A 55 6.68 -10.31 0.05
C ILE A 55 7.62 -9.66 1.07
N GLU A 56 8.84 -9.34 0.66
CA GLU A 56 9.75 -8.46 1.42
C GLU A 56 9.96 -7.18 0.60
N ILE A 57 9.70 -6.03 1.22
CA ILE A 57 9.90 -4.70 0.67
C ILE A 57 11.05 -4.07 1.47
N PRO A 58 12.27 -4.02 0.93
CA PRO A 58 13.38 -3.37 1.61
C PRO A 58 13.12 -1.87 1.78
N ASP A 59 13.68 -1.28 2.84
CA ASP A 59 13.52 0.15 3.15
C ASP A 59 13.82 1.05 1.93
N GLU A 60 14.86 0.73 1.16
CA GLU A 60 15.25 1.49 -0.04
C GLU A 60 14.18 1.50 -1.14
N ASP A 61 13.33 0.47 -1.22
CA ASP A 61 12.22 0.41 -2.16
C ASP A 61 10.94 0.99 -1.53
N ALA A 62 10.71 0.79 -0.24
CA ALA A 62 9.64 1.46 0.50
C ALA A 62 9.74 2.99 0.37
N GLU A 63 10.95 3.56 0.46
CA GLU A 63 11.20 4.99 0.23
C GLU A 63 10.84 5.46 -1.18
N LYS A 64 10.86 4.56 -2.18
CA LYS A 64 10.45 4.87 -3.57
C LYS A 64 8.95 4.70 -3.78
N ILE A 65 8.28 3.93 -2.93
CA ILE A 65 6.83 3.70 -2.95
C ILE A 65 6.15 4.90 -2.30
N VAL A 66 5.92 5.94 -3.10
CA VAL A 66 5.30 7.19 -2.63
C VAL A 66 3.81 7.28 -2.94
N SER A 67 3.31 6.44 -3.85
CA SER A 67 1.91 6.41 -4.27
C SER A 67 1.30 5.01 -4.22
N VAL A 68 -0.03 4.97 -4.13
CA VAL A 68 -0.79 3.70 -4.11
C VAL A 68 -0.48 2.85 -5.34
N ARG A 69 -0.36 3.45 -6.53
CA ARG A 69 0.01 2.73 -7.75
C ARG A 69 1.40 2.11 -7.62
N ASP A 70 2.38 2.84 -7.09
CA ASP A 70 3.74 2.31 -6.94
C ASP A 70 3.74 1.08 -6.02
N ALA A 71 2.97 1.11 -4.94
CA ALA A 71 2.80 -0.03 -4.03
C ALA A 71 2.17 -1.23 -4.76
N ILE A 72 1.07 -1.00 -5.50
CA ILE A 72 0.38 -2.06 -6.25
C ILE A 72 1.32 -2.67 -7.30
N GLU A 73 2.00 -1.84 -8.10
CA GLU A 73 2.94 -2.30 -9.13
C GLU A 73 4.11 -3.07 -8.52
N TYR A 74 4.62 -2.62 -7.36
CA TYR A 74 5.69 -3.32 -6.65
C TYR A 74 5.22 -4.70 -6.17
N ILE A 75 4.07 -4.75 -5.51
CA ILE A 75 3.46 -5.99 -5.02
C ILE A 75 3.18 -6.93 -6.19
N GLU A 76 2.57 -6.47 -7.28
CA GLU A 76 2.30 -7.30 -8.47
C GLU A 76 3.57 -7.91 -9.06
N LYS A 77 4.66 -7.16 -9.06
CA LYS A 77 5.94 -7.61 -9.64
C LYS A 77 6.70 -8.58 -8.74
N HIS A 78 6.50 -8.49 -7.42
CA HIS A 78 7.21 -9.31 -6.42
C HIS A 78 6.37 -10.49 -5.89
N LYS A 79 5.05 -10.42 -6.01
CA LYS A 79 4.12 -11.49 -5.68
C LYS A 79 4.25 -12.63 -6.70
N LYS A 80 4.53 -13.84 -6.21
CA LYS A 80 4.70 -15.06 -7.01
C LYS A 80 3.40 -15.81 -7.26
#